data_AF-A0A9Q4D1R7-F1
#
_entry.id   AF-A0A9Q4D1R7-F1
#
_cell.length_a   1.000
_cell.length_b   1.000
_cell.length_c   1.000
_cell.angle_alpha   90.00
_cell.angle_beta   90.00
_cell.angle_gamma   90.00
#
_symmetry.space_group_name_H-M   'P 1'
#
loop_
_entity.id
_entity.type
_entity.pdbx_description
1 polymer ?
#
loop_
_entity_poly.entity_id
_entity_poly.type
_entity_poly.pdbx_seq_one_letter_code
_entity_poly.pdbx_strand_id
1 'polypeptide(L)'
;MDTVTAPRWYAAATVRTTGRNLTMTGTPTVIVFDVNETLSDMSAMDRAFTQAGAPAELARLWFSTVLREGFALAAAGNAARFADIGTEVLTGLLDSADVRDP
;
A
#
# COMPACT_ATOMS: atom_id res chain seq x y z
N MET A 1 11.53 34.31 -5.88
CA MET A 1 10.85 34.19 -4.58
C MET A 1 9.62 33.38 -4.90
N ASP A 2 9.72 32.06 -4.80
CA ASP A 2 8.64 31.14 -5.15
C ASP A 2 8.55 30.04 -4.10
N THR A 3 7.62 30.23 -3.17
CA THR A 3 7.23 29.21 -2.21
C THR A 3 6.32 28.21 -2.91
N VAL A 4 6.82 27.01 -3.17
CA VAL A 4 5.99 25.84 -3.49
C VAL A 4 5.18 25.52 -2.23
N THR A 5 3.87 25.70 -2.30
CA THR A 5 2.96 25.41 -1.19
C THR A 5 2.61 23.93 -1.24
N ALA A 6 3.07 23.14 -0.26
CA ALA A 6 2.69 21.73 -0.15
C ALA A 6 1.17 21.61 0.16
N PRO A 7 0.45 20.65 -0.44
CA PRO A 7 -0.98 20.49 -0.23
C PRO A 7 -1.31 20.08 1.22
N ARG A 8 -2.50 20.50 1.70
CA ARG A 8 -2.99 20.38 3.09
C ARG A 8 -2.97 18.97 3.71
N TRP A 9 -2.78 17.92 2.94
CA TRP A 9 -2.76 16.54 3.42
C TRP A 9 -1.35 16.03 3.75
N TYR A 10 -0.30 16.81 3.47
CA TYR A 10 1.07 16.50 3.90
C TYR A 10 1.34 17.01 5.33
N ALA A 11 0.58 16.51 6.31
CA ALA A 11 0.94 16.68 7.70
C ALA A 11 1.96 15.60 8.05
N ALA A 12 3.26 15.92 7.97
CA ALA A 12 4.27 15.12 8.64
C ALA A 12 3.87 15.06 10.12
N ALA A 13 3.45 13.88 10.58
CA ALA A 13 3.04 13.64 11.95
C ALA A 13 4.23 13.91 12.88
N THR A 14 4.35 15.15 13.35
CA THR A 14 5.32 15.49 14.38
C THR A 14 4.70 15.06 15.71
N VAL A 15 4.97 13.83 16.13
CA VAL A 15 4.68 13.40 17.49
C VAL A 15 5.68 14.10 18.41
N ARG A 16 5.23 15.18 19.06
CA ARG A 16 6.04 15.91 20.04
C ARG A 16 5.78 15.30 21.43
N THR A 17 6.55 14.27 21.80
CA THR A 17 6.46 13.69 23.14
C THR A 17 7.39 14.43 24.09
N THR A 18 6.91 15.53 24.68
CA THR A 18 7.58 16.11 25.86
C THR A 18 7.07 15.38 27.10
N GLY A 19 8.01 14.86 27.89
CA GLY A 19 7.79 13.92 28.99
C GLY A 19 6.53 14.16 29.84
N ARG A 20 5.68 13.15 29.90
CA ARG A 20 4.63 13.03 30.92
C ARG A 20 4.40 11.55 31.18
N ASN A 21 4.32 11.19 32.45
CA ASN A 21 3.89 9.87 32.92
C ASN A 21 2.46 9.64 32.40
N LEU A 22 2.25 8.73 31.44
CA LEU A 22 0.96 8.57 30.75
C LEU A 22 0.10 7.52 31.46
N THR A 23 -0.71 7.93 32.43
CA THR A 23 -1.95 7.20 32.72
C THR A 23 -2.91 7.50 31.56
N MET A 24 -3.04 6.58 30.60
CA MET A 24 -3.96 6.70 29.46
C MET A 24 -5.41 6.50 29.92
N THR A 25 -6.02 7.52 30.53
CA THR A 25 -7.43 7.49 30.98
C THR A 25 -8.35 8.33 30.10
N GLY A 26 -8.27 8.14 28.78
CA GLY A 26 -9.19 8.76 27.82
C GLY A 26 -9.61 7.77 26.74
N THR A 27 -10.92 7.65 26.48
CA THR A 27 -11.45 6.84 25.38
C THR A 27 -11.01 7.44 24.04
N PRO A 28 -10.48 6.66 23.09
CA PRO A 28 -10.18 7.15 21.75
C PRO A 28 -11.42 7.73 21.08
N THR A 29 -11.30 8.93 20.52
CA THR A 29 -12.40 9.60 19.79
C THR A 29 -12.39 9.32 18.29
N VAL A 30 -11.27 8.81 17.77
CA VAL A 30 -11.07 8.44 16.37
C VAL A 30 -10.29 7.13 16.30
N ILE A 31 -10.73 6.23 15.41
CA ILE A 31 -10.01 5.00 15.06
C ILE A 31 -9.83 5.01 13.54
N VAL A 32 -8.60 4.82 13.09
CA VAL A 32 -8.25 4.72 11.66
C VAL A 32 -7.91 3.27 11.37
N PHE A 33 -8.58 2.70 10.38
CA PHE A 33 -8.30 1.36 9.91
C PHE A 33 -7.60 1.44 8.57
N ASP A 34 -6.53 0.64 8.43
CA ASP A 34 -6.06 0.28 7.11
C ASP A 34 -7.12 -0.57 6.38
N VAL A 35 -7.12 -0.56 5.05
CA VAL A 35 -8.17 -1.18 4.23
C VAL A 35 -7.73 -2.51 3.66
N ASN A 36 -6.62 -2.52 2.92
CA ASN A 36 -6.15 -3.72 2.22
C ASN A 36 -5.62 -4.72 3.25
N GLU A 37 -5.98 -6.00 3.13
CA GLU A 37 -5.65 -7.07 4.09
C GLU A 37 -6.28 -6.91 5.49
N THR A 38 -6.35 -5.70 6.02
CA THR A 38 -6.89 -5.41 7.36
C THR A 38 -8.42 -5.46 7.40
N LEU A 39 -9.11 -4.74 6.51
CA LEU A 39 -10.56 -4.77 6.40
C LEU A 39 -11.05 -5.60 5.21
N SER A 40 -10.18 -5.83 4.23
CA SER A 40 -10.50 -6.55 3.00
C SER A 40 -10.03 -7.99 3.07
N ASP A 41 -10.92 -8.93 2.75
CA ASP A 41 -10.54 -10.33 2.53
C ASP A 41 -9.78 -10.46 1.20
N MET A 42 -8.48 -10.76 1.30
CA MET A 42 -7.60 -10.88 0.14
C MET A 42 -7.72 -12.22 -0.59
N SER A 43 -8.50 -13.20 -0.08
CA SER A 43 -8.73 -14.50 -0.76
C SER A 43 -9.37 -14.35 -2.15
N ALA A 44 -10.04 -13.23 -2.39
CA ALA A 44 -10.57 -12.89 -3.71
C ALA A 44 -9.46 -12.67 -4.75
N MET A 45 -8.28 -12.19 -4.32
CA MET A 45 -7.14 -12.00 -5.20
C MET A 45 -6.54 -13.35 -5.62
N ASP A 46 -6.38 -14.29 -4.68
CA ASP A 46 -5.92 -15.65 -4.98
C ASP A 46 -6.80 -16.32 -6.05
N ARG A 47 -8.13 -16.14 -5.93
CA ARG A 47 -9.10 -16.61 -6.95
C ARG A 47 -8.92 -15.91 -8.29
N ALA A 48 -8.66 -14.61 -8.32
CA ALA A 48 -8.43 -13.89 -9.56
C ALA A 48 -7.17 -14.39 -10.30
N PHE A 49 -6.07 -14.62 -9.57
CA PHE A 49 -4.84 -15.19 -10.15
C PHE A 49 -5.08 -16.58 -10.73
N THR A 50 -5.75 -17.47 -9.99
CA THR A 50 -6.05 -18.82 -10.49
C THR A 50 -6.99 -18.82 -11.69
N GLN A 51 -7.96 -17.90 -11.76
CA GLN A 51 -8.84 -17.74 -12.92
C GLN A 51 -8.08 -17.24 -14.15
N ALA A 52 -7.06 -16.39 -13.96
CA ALA A 52 -6.16 -15.93 -15.00
C ALA A 52 -5.12 -17.00 -15.43
N GLY A 53 -5.13 -18.20 -14.83
CA GLY A 53 -4.17 -19.26 -15.14
C GLY A 53 -2.83 -19.15 -14.41
N ALA A 54 -2.72 -18.23 -13.44
CA ALA A 54 -1.53 -18.05 -12.63
C ALA A 54 -1.61 -18.84 -11.29
N PRO A 55 -0.47 -19.24 -10.69
CA PRO A 55 -0.45 -19.79 -9.34
C PRO A 55 -1.04 -18.81 -8.32
N ALA A 56 -1.89 -19.30 -7.41
CA ALA A 56 -2.55 -18.48 -6.39
C ALA A 56 -1.56 -17.69 -5.52
N GLU A 57 -0.40 -18.29 -5.25
CA GLU A 57 0.65 -17.74 -4.40
C GLU A 57 1.25 -16.44 -4.98
N LEU A 58 1.11 -16.21 -6.29
CA LEU A 58 1.53 -14.96 -6.93
C LEU A 58 0.71 -13.76 -6.47
N ALA A 59 -0.52 -13.94 -5.96
CA ALA A 59 -1.31 -12.84 -5.41
C ALA A 59 -0.61 -12.17 -4.21
N ARG A 60 -0.02 -12.96 -3.32
CA ARG A 60 0.74 -12.45 -2.16
C ARG A 60 2.06 -11.82 -2.58
N LEU A 61 2.74 -12.41 -3.57
CA LEU A 61 3.96 -11.84 -4.12
C LEU A 61 3.68 -10.50 -4.82
N TRP A 62 2.59 -10.43 -5.58
CA TRP A 62 2.11 -9.20 -6.21
C TRP A 62 1.87 -8.11 -5.16
N PHE A 63 1.04 -8.37 -4.15
CA PHE A 63 0.69 -7.35 -3.16
C PHE A 63 1.92 -6.84 -2.39
N SER A 64 2.80 -7.75 -1.94
CA SER A 64 4.04 -7.36 -1.26
C SER A 64 4.99 -6.57 -2.18
N THR A 65 5.03 -6.88 -3.47
CA THR A 65 5.84 -6.14 -4.45
C THR A 65 5.27 -4.75 -4.72
N VAL A 66 3.93 -4.60 -4.81
CA VAL A 66 3.29 -3.28 -4.92
C VAL A 66 3.63 -2.37 -3.74
N LEU A 67 3.58 -2.91 -2.52
CA LEU A 67 3.98 -2.17 -1.31
C LEU A 67 5.46 -1.79 -1.34
N ARG A 68 6.35 -2.71 -1.78
CA ARG A 68 7.79 -2.44 -1.93
C ARG A 68 8.06 -1.30 -2.89
N GLU A 69 7.44 -1.30 -4.07
CA GLU A 69 7.61 -0.22 -5.06
C GLU A 69 7.04 1.10 -4.56
N GLY A 70 5.88 1.08 -3.89
CA GLY A 70 5.32 2.28 -3.25
C GLY A 70 6.24 2.88 -2.19
N PHE A 71 6.84 2.05 -1.35
CA PHE A 71 7.84 2.49 -0.37
C PHE A 71 9.12 3.01 -1.02
N ALA A 72 9.59 2.37 -2.10
CA ALA A 72 10.77 2.83 -2.83
C ALA A 72 10.54 4.21 -3.47
N LEU A 73 9.39 4.44 -4.11
CA LEU A 73 9.02 5.74 -4.66
C LEU A 73 8.95 6.81 -3.56
N ALA A 74 8.30 6.51 -2.44
CA ALA A 74 8.19 7.44 -1.32
C ALA A 74 9.58 7.78 -0.74
N ALA A 75 10.46 6.79 -0.58
CA ALA A 75 11.83 7.00 -0.12
C ALA A 75 12.66 7.85 -1.10
N ALA A 76 12.36 7.77 -2.40
CA ALA A 76 12.95 8.60 -3.45
C ALA A 76 12.31 10.01 -3.56
N GLY A 77 11.34 10.36 -2.71
CA GLY A 77 10.64 11.64 -2.75
C GLY A 77 9.62 11.75 -3.90
N ASN A 78 9.16 10.61 -4.43
CA ASN A 78 8.19 10.53 -5.50
C ASN A 78 6.92 9.76 -5.06
N ALA A 79 5.89 9.78 -5.89
CA ALA A 79 4.66 9.02 -5.66
C ALA A 79 4.01 8.62 -6.99
N ALA A 80 3.34 7.47 -6.98
CA ALA A 80 2.47 7.02 -8.05
C ALA A 80 1.15 6.50 -7.45
N ARG A 81 0.12 6.31 -8.28
CA ARG A 81 -1.13 5.72 -7.80
C ARG A 81 -0.89 4.24 -7.52
N PHE A 82 -1.52 3.72 -6.46
CA PHE A 82 -1.45 2.30 -6.11
C PHE A 82 -1.83 1.40 -7.28
N ALA A 83 -2.88 1.77 -8.04
CA ALA A 83 -3.33 1.00 -9.20
C ALA A 83 -2.28 0.97 -10.33
N ASP A 84 -1.57 2.08 -10.57
CA ASP A 84 -0.55 2.16 -11.64
C ASP A 84 0.61 1.19 -11.31
N ILE A 85 1.10 1.21 -10.06
CA ILE A 85 2.12 0.27 -9.57
C ILE A 85 1.58 -1.17 -9.61
N GLY A 86 0.33 -1.35 -9.18
CA GLY A 86 -0.36 -2.64 -9.18
C GLY A 86 -0.41 -3.30 -10.55
N THR A 87 -0.78 -2.53 -11.57
CA THR A 87 -0.83 -3.00 -12.95
C THR A 87 0.56 -3.36 -13.46
N GLU A 88 1.56 -2.51 -13.26
CA GLU A 88 2.92 -2.77 -13.76
C GLU A 88 3.54 -4.02 -13.12
N VAL A 89 3.39 -4.17 -11.80
CA VAL A 89 3.85 -5.37 -11.07
C VAL A 89 3.09 -6.61 -11.52
N LEU A 90 1.78 -6.52 -11.75
CA LEU A 90 0.97 -7.64 -12.22
C LEU A 90 1.46 -8.13 -13.58
N THR A 91 1.63 -7.22 -14.54
CA THR A 91 2.12 -7.55 -15.88
C THR A 91 3.45 -8.28 -15.82
N GLY A 92 4.43 -7.77 -15.06
CA GLY A 92 5.74 -8.42 -14.95
C GLY A 92 5.69 -9.82 -14.31
N LEU A 93 4.80 -10.04 -13.34
CA LEU A 93 4.62 -11.35 -12.71
C LEU A 93 3.95 -12.37 -13.63
N LEU A 94 2.91 -11.95 -14.37
CA LEU A 94 2.21 -12.82 -15.32
C LEU A 94 3.11 -13.21 -16.49
N ASP A 95 3.88 -12.26 -17.02
CA ASP A 95 4.89 -12.52 -18.04
C ASP A 95 5.93 -13.54 -17.55
N SER A 96 6.42 -13.39 -16.32
CA SER A 96 7.38 -14.31 -15.71
C SER A 96 6.81 -15.71 -15.47
N ALA A 97 5.48 -15.81 -15.34
CA ALA A 97 4.76 -17.07 -15.18
C ALA A 97 4.31 -17.69 -16.53
N ASP A 98 4.66 -17.08 -17.66
CA ASP A 98 4.20 -17.43 -19.02
C ASP A 98 2.66 -17.44 -19.16
N VAL A 99 1.98 -16.60 -18.35
CA VAL A 99 0.54 -16.38 -18.44
C VAL A 99 0.32 -15.25 -19.44
N ARG A 100 0.01 -15.61 -20.68
CA ARG A 100 -0.24 -14.65 -21.77
C ARG A 100 -1.73 -14.37 -21.90
N ASP A 101 -2.07 -13.08 -21.99
CA ASP A 101 -3.43 -12.58 -22.27
C ASP A 101 -4.50 -13.12 -21.28
N PRO A 102 -4.41 -12.74 -19.99
CA PRO A 102 -5.29 -13.21 -18.90
C PRO A 102 -6.72 -12.64 -18.95
#